data_AF-A0A497I2I9-F1
#
_entry.id   AF-A0A497I2I9-F1
#
_cell.length_a   1.000
_cell.length_b   1.000
_cell.length_c   1.000
_cell.angle_alpha   90.00
_cell.angle_beta   90.00
_cell.angle_gamma   90.00
#
_symmetry.space_group_name_H-M   'P 1'
#
loop_
_entity.id
_entity.type
_entity.pdbx_description
1 polymer ?
#
loop_
_entity_poly.entity_id
_entity_poly.type
_entity_poly.pdbx_seq_one_letter_code
_entity_poly.pdbx_strand_id
1 'polypeptide(L)' 'MKKTTVEIVQTSLRLPRRLLEAFDRDYVIANMFRSRNQAIEALIRRALEEQRRKESFSKV' A
#
# COMPACT_ATOMS: atom_id res chain seq x y z
N MET A 1 -17.52 -1.94 -24.09
CA MET A 1 -16.71 -1.46 -22.96
C MET A 1 -16.68 -2.54 -21.88
N LYS A 2 -15.51 -3.15 -21.59
CA LYS A 2 -15.42 -4.16 -20.52
C LYS A 2 -15.55 -3.45 -19.18
N LYS A 3 -16.56 -3.80 -18.38
CA LYS A 3 -16.68 -3.33 -16.99
C LYS A 3 -15.56 -4.02 -16.21
N THR A 4 -14.53 -3.28 -15.79
CA THR A 4 -13.54 -3.80 -14.86
C THR A 4 -14.22 -3.96 -13.51
N THR A 5 -14.51 -5.21 -13.13
CA THR A 5 -15.03 -5.51 -11.79
C THR A 5 -13.92 -5.21 -10.79
N VAL A 6 -14.21 -4.31 -9.85
CA VAL A 6 -13.31 -4.02 -8.72
C VAL A 6 -13.76 -4.89 -7.56
N GLU A 7 -12.99 -5.94 -7.27
CA GLU A 7 -13.19 -6.78 -6.09
C GLU A 7 -12.42 -6.18 -4.90
N ILE A 8 -13.13 -5.85 -3.82
CA ILE A 8 -12.51 -5.35 -2.59
C ILE A 8 -12.20 -6.55 -1.70
N VAL A 9 -10.91 -6.84 -1.52
CA VAL A 9 -10.45 -7.92 -0.63
C VAL A 9 -10.16 -7.35 0.75
N GLN A 10 -10.81 -7.89 1.78
CA GLN A 10 -10.53 -7.54 3.17
C GLN A 10 -9.60 -8.59 3.79
N THR A 11 -8.50 -8.13 4.37
CA THR A 11 -7.57 -8.98 5.11
C THR A 11 -7.21 -8.33 6.44
N SER A 12 -6.90 -9.14 7.44
CA SER A 12 -6.51 -8.70 8.78
C SER A 12 -5.11 -9.18 9.10
N LEU A 13 -4.29 -8.29 9.66
CA LEU A 13 -2.91 -8.58 10.05
C LEU A 13 -2.73 -8.26 11.55
N ARG A 14 -1.97 -9.11 12.24
CA ARG A 14 -1.58 -8.87 13.63
C ARG A 14 -0.17 -8.31 13.65
N LEU A 15 -0.02 -7.11 14.20
CA LEU A 15 1.24 -6.39 14.30
C LEU A 15 1.43 -5.88 15.73
N PRO A 16 2.69 -5.74 16.21
CA PRO A 16 2.96 -5.10 17.48
C PRO A 16 2.38 -3.68 17.53
N ARG A 17 1.71 -3.34 18.63
CA ARG A 17 1.04 -2.03 18.80
C ARG A 17 1.99 -0.85 18.56
N ARG A 18 3.22 -0.91 19.08
CA ARG A 18 4.22 0.15 18.90
C ARG A 18 4.56 0.41 17.43
N LEU A 19 4.58 -0.65 16.60
CA LEU A 19 4.81 -0.54 15.17
C LEU A 19 3.64 0.17 14.48
N LEU A 20 2.40 -0.19 14.83
CA LEU A 20 1.21 0.44 14.30
C LEU A 20 1.11 1.92 14.67
N GLU A 21 1.47 2.28 15.91
CA GLU A 21 1.48 3.67 16.38
C GLU A 21 2.53 4.52 15.66
N ALA A 22 3.72 3.95 15.40
CA ALA A 22 4.75 4.62 14.59
C ALA A 22 4.26 4.80 13.15
N PHE A 23 3.69 3.76 12.55
CA PHE A 23 3.11 3.84 11.20
C PHE A 23 2.03 4.91 11.07
N ASP A 24 1.10 4.98 12.04
CA ASP A 24 0.03 5.97 12.06
C ASP A 24 0.59 7.40 12.12
N ARG A 25 1.60 7.63 12.96
CA ARG A 25 2.23 8.95 13.11
C ARG A 25 3.04 9.36 11.88
N ASP A 26 3.97 8.51 11.48
CA ASP A 26 5.05 8.86 10.55
C ASP A 26 4.60 8.73 9.10
N TYR A 27 3.53 7.97 8.84
CA TYR A 27 3.07 7.71 7.49
C TYR A 27 1.62 8.15 7.27
N VAL A 28 0.67 7.71 8.11
CA VAL A 28 -0.76 8.02 7.89
C VAL A 28 -1.04 9.51 8.09
N ILE A 29 -0.70 10.04 9.27
CA ILE A 29 -0.93 11.45 9.64
C ILE A 29 -0.02 12.36 8.84
N ALA A 30 1.28 12.04 8.74
CA ALA A 30 2.26 12.87 8.04
C ALA A 30 1.93 13.09 6.55
N ASN A 31 1.33 12.09 5.88
CA ASN A 31 0.92 12.19 4.47
C ASN A 31 -0.57 12.51 4.30
N MET A 32 -1.28 12.89 5.36
CA MET A 32 -2.70 13.27 5.36
C MET A 32 -3.63 12.22 4.73
N PHE A 33 -3.34 10.94 4.93
CA PHE A 33 -4.22 9.87 4.47
C PHE A 33 -5.52 9.84 5.27
N ARG A 34 -6.64 9.58 4.59
CA ARG A 34 -7.98 9.53 5.23
C ARG A 34 -8.17 8.29 6.09
N SER A 35 -7.42 7.22 5.84
CA SER A 35 -7.47 5.99 6.60
C SER A 35 -6.16 5.22 6.49
N ARG A 36 -5.93 4.31 7.45
CA ARG A 36 -4.83 3.34 7.39
C ARG A 36 -4.86 2.51 6.11
N ASN A 37 -6.04 2.07 5.67
CA ASN A 37 -6.18 1.26 4.47
C ASN A 37 -5.72 2.03 3.22
N GLN A 38 -6.08 3.31 3.12
CA GLN A 38 -5.63 4.15 2.00
C GLN A 38 -4.10 4.30 1.99
N ALA A 39 -3.49 4.47 3.16
CA ALA A 39 -2.04 4.55 3.29
C ALA A 39 -1.35 3.23 2.91
N ILE A 40 -1.90 2.09 3.33
CA ILE A 40 -1.40 0.76 2.99
C ILE A 40 -1.54 0.49 1.48
N GLU A 41 -2.67 0.85 0.85
CA GLU A 41 -2.85 0.73 -0.60
C GLU A 41 -1.82 1.55 -1.38
N ALA A 42 -1.52 2.78 -0.94
CA ALA A 42 -0.50 3.62 -1.55
C ALA A 42 0.89 2.99 -1.47
N LEU A 43 1.24 2.40 -0.32
CA LEU A 43 2.51 1.67 -0.14
C LEU A 43 2.61 0.45 -1.04
N ILE A 44 1.55 -0.38 -1.08
CA ILE A 44 1.52 -1.57 -1.93
C ILE A 44 1.66 -1.18 -3.40
N ARG A 45 0.94 -0.14 -3.84
CA ARG A 45 1.04 0.37 -5.21
C ARG A 45 2.48 0.78 -5.55
N ARG A 46 3.11 1.56 -4.68
CA ARG A 46 4.50 2.00 -4.86
C ARG A 46 5.45 0.80 -4.94
N ALA A 47 5.33 -0.17 -4.03
CA ALA A 47 6.19 -1.35 -4.03
C ALA A 47 6.04 -2.18 -5.33
N LEU A 48 4.80 -2.34 -5.82
CA LEU A 48 4.53 -3.03 -7.09
C LEU A 48 5.08 -2.27 -8.30
N GLU A 49 5.00 -0.93 -8.30
CA GLU A 49 5.57 -0.10 -9.36
C GLU A 49 7.11 -0.17 -9.37
N GLU A 50 7.74 -0.12 -8.20
CA GLU A 50 9.19 -0.27 -8.05
C GLU A 50 9.65 -1.66 -8.51
N GLN A 51 8.91 -2.72 -8.18
CA GLN A 51 9.18 -4.07 -8.67
C GLN A 51 9.09 -4.16 -10.19
N ARG A 52 8.01 -3.65 -10.80
CA ARG A 52 7.86 -3.66 -12.28
C ARG A 52 8.99 -2.93 -12.98
N ARG A 53 9.43 -1.79 -12.43
CA ARG A 53 10.58 -1.05 -12.98
C ARG A 53 11.84 -1.91 -12.91
N LYS A 54 12.15 -2.51 -11.76
CA LYS A 54 13.34 -3.39 -11.60
C LYS A 54 13.31 -4.58 -12.57
N GLU A 55 12.16 -5.24 -12.73
CA GLU A 55 12.01 -6.35 -13.68
C GLU A 55 12.15 -5.88 -15.14
N SER A 56 11.70 -4.67 -15.46
CA SER A 56 11.86 -4.09 -16.80
C SER A 56 13.30 -3.69 -17.11
N PHE A 57 14.08 -3.24 -16.12
CA PHE A 57 15.51 -2.93 -16.28
C PHE A 57 16.37 -4.19 -16.40
N SER A 58 15.94 -5.32 -15.82
CA SER A 58 16.67 -6.59 -15.90
C SER A 58 16.49 -7.35 -17.22
N LYS A 59 15.62 -6.87 -18.12
CA LYS A 59 15.36 -7.44 -19.45
C LYS A 59 16.01 -6.64 -20.60
N VAL A 60 16.85 -5.65 -20.31
CA VAL A 60 17.63 -4.87 -21.29
C VAL A 60 19.11 -5.24 -21.19
#